data_AF-A0A9R0TCV8-F1
#
_entry.id   AF-A0A9R0TCV8-F1
#
_cell.length_a   1.000
_cell.length_b   1.000
_cell.length_c   1.000
_cell.angle_alpha   90.00
_cell.angle_beta   90.00
_cell.angle_gamma   90.00
#
_symmetry.space_group_name_H-M   'P 1'
#
loop_
_entity.id
_entity.type
_entity.pdbx_description
1 polymer ?
#
loop_
_entity_poly.entity_id
_entity_poly.type
_entity_poly.pdbx_seq_one_letter_code
_entity_poly.pdbx_strand_id
1 'polypeptide(L)'
;MAAHAALAATRIPTSARLHSKAASRQRVDFADFSGLRPGSCSVSAAAREASFSDVLGAQLVARASGENTVRAPAEAKLKVAINGFGRIGRNFLRCWHGRENSPLEVIVINDSGGVRNASHLLKYDSMLGTFKADVKIVDNETISVDGKNIQVVSNRDPLKLPWAELGIDIVIEGTGVFVDGPGAGKHLQAGAKKVIITAPAKGADIPTYVVGVNEGDYDHDVANIISNASCTTNCLAPFAKVLDEEFGIVKGTMTTTHSYTG
;
A
#
# COMPACT_ATOMS: atom_id res chain seq x y z
N MET A 1 31.39 -13.34 18.70
CA MET A 1 32.49 -13.76 17.80
C MET A 1 32.03 -13.57 16.38
N ALA A 2 32.69 -12.67 15.66
CA ALA A 2 32.32 -12.23 14.32
C ALA A 2 32.62 -13.31 13.28
N ALA A 3 31.71 -13.54 12.34
CA ALA A 3 31.95 -14.32 11.14
C ALA A 3 31.89 -13.38 9.92
N HIS A 4 33.07 -13.08 9.36
CA HIS A 4 33.25 -12.42 8.07
C HIS A 4 32.89 -13.40 6.95
N ALA A 5 31.94 -13.03 6.09
CA ALA A 5 31.78 -13.64 4.78
C ALA A 5 32.40 -12.69 3.74
N ALA A 6 33.47 -13.17 3.08
CA ALA A 6 34.20 -12.46 2.04
C ALA A 6 33.41 -12.45 0.72
N LEU A 7 33.28 -11.27 0.10
CA LEU A 7 32.79 -11.11 -1.27
C LEU A 7 33.96 -11.30 -2.24
N ALA A 8 33.86 -12.31 -3.11
CA ALA A 8 34.80 -12.53 -4.20
C ALA A 8 34.56 -11.50 -5.31
N ALA A 9 35.61 -10.76 -5.68
CA ALA A 9 35.59 -9.81 -6.77
C ALA A 9 35.67 -10.53 -8.13
N THR A 10 34.64 -10.39 -8.97
CA THR A 10 34.70 -10.79 -10.38
C THR A 10 34.73 -9.53 -11.24
N ARG A 11 35.84 -9.34 -11.97
CA ARG A 11 36.07 -8.22 -12.90
C ARG A 11 35.19 -8.42 -14.14
N ILE A 12 34.42 -7.40 -14.53
CA ILE A 12 33.76 -7.32 -15.84
C ILE A 12 34.62 -6.43 -16.77
N PRO A 13 34.86 -6.80 -18.04
CA PRO A 13 35.71 -6.03 -18.94
C PRO A 13 35.02 -4.77 -19.44
N THR A 14 35.77 -3.67 -19.51
CA THR A 14 35.42 -2.40 -20.14
C THR A 14 35.43 -2.53 -21.67
N SER A 15 34.26 -2.52 -22.32
CA SER A 15 34.03 -1.83 -23.61
C SER A 15 32.62 -2.07 -24.15
N ALA A 16 31.77 -1.03 -24.07
CA ALA A 16 30.74 -0.74 -25.06
C ALA A 16 30.30 0.72 -24.86
N ARG A 17 30.87 1.63 -25.65
CA ARG A 17 30.38 3.00 -25.78
C ARG A 17 29.00 2.94 -26.44
N LEU A 18 27.96 3.33 -25.72
CA LEU A 18 26.68 3.74 -26.31
C LEU A 18 26.65 5.27 -26.37
N HIS A 19 26.36 5.78 -27.57
CA HIS A 19 26.31 7.21 -27.87
C HIS A 19 25.17 7.90 -27.09
N SER A 20 25.50 8.90 -26.26
CA SER A 20 24.52 9.81 -25.69
C SER A 20 24.17 10.90 -26.71
N LYS A 21 22.88 11.07 -26.99
CA LYS A 21 22.36 12.28 -27.67
C LYS A 21 22.43 13.43 -26.67
N ALA A 22 23.09 14.52 -27.06
CA ALA A 22 23.14 15.75 -26.29
C ALA A 22 21.75 16.39 -26.21
N ALA A 23 21.17 16.47 -25.01
CA ALA A 23 20.03 17.32 -24.71
C ALA A 23 20.55 18.69 -24.22
N SER A 24 20.08 19.76 -24.87
CA SER A 24 20.45 21.14 -24.57
C SER A 24 19.97 21.53 -23.17
N ARG A 25 20.90 21.88 -22.27
CA ARG A 25 20.60 22.49 -20.98
C ARG A 25 20.10 23.93 -21.18
N GLN A 26 18.81 24.17 -20.94
CA GLN A 26 18.33 25.52 -20.65
C GLN A 26 18.47 25.79 -19.16
N ARG A 27 19.23 26.83 -18.85
CA ARG A 27 19.44 27.36 -17.50
C ARG A 27 18.20 28.19 -17.15
N VAL A 28 17.41 27.75 -16.18
CA VAL A 28 16.26 28.52 -15.68
C VAL A 28 16.76 29.37 -14.52
N ASP A 29 16.81 30.68 -14.73
CA ASP A 29 17.12 31.68 -13.71
C ASP A 29 15.88 31.91 -12.83
N PHE A 30 16.04 31.78 -11.51
CA PHE A 30 15.00 32.08 -10.52
C PHE A 30 15.16 33.54 -10.09
N ALA A 31 14.35 34.43 -10.65
CA ALA A 31 14.19 35.80 -10.15
C ALA A 31 12.72 36.21 -10.15
N ASP A 32 12.28 36.67 -8.97
CA ASP A 32 11.14 37.54 -8.69
C ASP A 32 9.71 37.00 -8.86
N PHE A 33 9.26 36.24 -7.88
CA PHE A 33 7.84 36.16 -7.51
C PHE A 33 7.53 37.27 -6.49
N SER A 34 7.03 38.42 -6.97
CA SER A 34 6.37 39.41 -6.10
C SER A 34 5.28 40.15 -6.86
N GLY A 35 4.04 40.11 -6.34
CA GLY A 35 2.95 40.85 -6.98
C GLY A 35 1.54 40.50 -6.51
N LEU A 36 1.24 40.65 -5.21
CA LEU A 36 -0.12 40.94 -4.77
C LEU A 36 -0.25 42.46 -4.58
N ARG A 37 -1.06 43.12 -5.41
CA ARG A 37 -1.67 44.42 -5.09
C ARG A 37 -3.13 44.45 -5.55
N PRO A 38 -4.05 44.94 -4.71
CA PRO A 38 -5.45 45.12 -5.07
C PRO A 38 -5.66 46.51 -5.69
N GLY A 39 -6.49 46.59 -6.73
CA GLY A 39 -6.91 47.85 -7.35
C GLY A 39 -8.42 47.86 -7.55
N SER A 40 -9.10 48.79 -6.89
CA SER A 40 -10.54 49.07 -6.94
C SER A 40 -10.97 49.77 -8.23
N CYS A 41 -12.14 49.41 -8.78
CA CYS A 41 -12.97 50.31 -9.59
C CYS A 41 -14.46 49.94 -9.48
N SER A 42 -15.30 50.95 -9.32
CA SER A 42 -16.74 50.87 -9.06
C SER A 42 -17.59 51.13 -10.33
N VAL A 43 -18.52 50.18 -10.59
CA VAL A 43 -19.94 50.25 -11.05
C VAL A 43 -20.38 51.24 -12.15
N SER A 44 -21.04 50.70 -13.20
CA SER A 44 -22.30 51.23 -13.75
C SER A 44 -23.10 50.13 -14.47
N ALA A 45 -24.40 50.36 -14.69
CA ALA A 45 -25.49 49.40 -14.56
C ALA A 45 -26.00 48.69 -15.85
N ALA A 46 -26.78 47.63 -15.59
CA ALA A 46 -27.92 47.11 -16.36
C ALA A 46 -27.70 45.96 -17.38
N ALA A 47 -27.63 44.73 -16.85
CA ALA A 47 -28.31 43.56 -17.40
C ALA A 47 -28.54 42.56 -16.26
N ARG A 48 -29.76 42.07 -16.06
CA ARG A 48 -30.01 40.95 -15.14
C ARG A 48 -29.45 39.68 -15.80
N GLU A 49 -28.20 39.36 -15.51
CA GLU A 49 -27.64 38.03 -15.78
C GLU A 49 -28.17 37.06 -14.73
N ALA A 50 -28.74 35.93 -15.20
CA ALA A 50 -29.14 34.83 -14.35
C ALA A 50 -27.90 34.32 -13.57
N SER A 51 -28.05 34.09 -12.26
CA SER A 51 -26.96 33.57 -11.46
C SER A 51 -26.57 32.19 -11.95
N PHE A 52 -25.28 31.86 -11.90
CA PHE A 52 -24.76 30.51 -12.16
C PHE A 52 -25.51 29.44 -11.35
N SER A 53 -26.01 29.78 -10.15
CA SER A 53 -26.86 28.91 -9.33
C SER A 53 -28.21 28.60 -9.97
N ASP A 54 -28.79 29.52 -10.72
CA ASP A 54 -30.11 29.36 -11.35
C ASP A 54 -30.02 28.44 -12.57
N VAL A 55 -28.90 28.53 -13.32
CA VAL A 55 -28.57 27.61 -14.41
C VAL A 55 -28.25 26.21 -13.87
N LEU A 56 -27.56 26.11 -12.74
CA LEU A 56 -27.27 24.84 -12.08
C LEU A 56 -28.54 24.16 -11.55
N GLY A 57 -29.46 24.94 -10.96
CA GLY A 57 -30.75 24.44 -10.47
C GLY A 57 -31.62 23.86 -11.57
N ALA A 58 -31.65 24.49 -12.75
CA ALA A 58 -32.42 24.00 -13.90
C ALA A 58 -31.85 22.71 -14.51
N GLN A 59 -30.54 22.47 -14.42
CA GLN A 59 -29.92 21.22 -14.89
C GLN A 59 -30.06 20.05 -13.91
N LEU A 60 -30.25 20.32 -12.61
CA LEU A 60 -30.40 19.28 -11.58
C LEU A 60 -31.83 18.72 -11.46
N VAL A 61 -32.85 19.50 -11.83
CA VAL A 61 -34.26 19.07 -11.71
C VAL A 61 -34.72 18.15 -12.87
N ALA A 62 -34.04 18.19 -14.02
CA ALA A 62 -34.47 17.46 -15.23
C ALA A 62 -34.00 16.00 -15.34
N ARG A 63 -33.42 15.38 -14.29
CA ARG A 63 -32.99 13.96 -14.33
C ARG A 63 -33.54 13.06 -13.23
N ALA A 64 -34.55 13.51 -12.48
CA ALA A 64 -35.28 12.65 -11.56
C ALA A 64 -36.50 11.99 -12.23
N SER A 65 -36.26 10.98 -13.07
CA SER A 65 -37.29 9.98 -13.41
C SER A 65 -36.66 8.75 -14.05
N GLY A 66 -36.56 7.67 -13.28
CA GLY A 66 -36.11 6.36 -13.74
C GLY A 66 -35.31 5.64 -12.67
N GLU A 67 -36.00 5.06 -11.68
CA GLU A 67 -35.43 3.97 -10.89
C GLU A 67 -35.15 2.79 -11.82
N ASN A 68 -33.91 2.72 -12.26
CA ASN A 68 -33.31 1.50 -12.74
C ASN A 68 -32.10 1.29 -11.85
N THR A 69 -32.23 0.45 -10.82
CA THR A 69 -31.08 -0.03 -10.06
C THR A 69 -30.26 -0.89 -10.99
N VAL A 70 -29.43 -0.25 -11.80
CA VAL A 70 -28.30 -0.88 -12.46
C VAL A 70 -27.40 -1.32 -11.31
N ARG A 71 -27.50 -2.58 -10.92
CA ARG A 71 -26.48 -3.23 -10.12
C ARG A 71 -25.20 -3.05 -10.93
N ALA A 72 -24.35 -2.12 -10.52
CA ALA A 72 -23.03 -1.96 -11.09
C ALA A 72 -22.42 -3.37 -11.16
N PRO A 73 -21.80 -3.78 -12.28
CA PRO A 73 -21.16 -5.09 -12.35
C PRO A 73 -20.27 -5.18 -11.12
N ALA A 74 -20.57 -6.14 -10.25
CA ALA A 74 -19.81 -6.33 -9.03
C ALA A 74 -18.40 -6.71 -9.49
N GLU A 75 -17.52 -5.71 -9.55
CA GLU A 75 -16.13 -5.91 -9.89
C GLU A 75 -15.59 -6.94 -8.90
N ALA A 76 -15.11 -8.06 -9.44
CA ALA A 76 -14.69 -9.19 -8.61
C ALA A 76 -13.51 -8.72 -7.75
N LYS A 77 -13.74 -8.62 -6.43
CA LYS A 77 -12.69 -8.22 -5.49
C LYS A 77 -11.77 -9.39 -5.21
N LEU A 78 -10.48 -9.10 -5.06
CA LEU A 78 -9.48 -10.05 -4.61
C LEU A 78 -9.67 -10.29 -3.11
N LYS A 79 -9.81 -11.56 -2.72
CA LYS A 79 -9.96 -11.98 -1.34
C LYS A 79 -8.61 -11.97 -0.63
N VAL A 80 -8.54 -11.21 0.45
CA VAL A 80 -7.31 -10.97 1.21
C VAL A 80 -7.39 -11.60 2.59
N ALA A 81 -6.34 -12.32 2.95
CA ALA A 81 -6.07 -12.76 4.31
C ALA A 81 -4.94 -11.94 4.93
N ILE A 82 -5.03 -11.64 6.23
CA ILE A 82 -3.94 -11.02 6.99
C ILE A 82 -3.36 -12.06 7.93
N ASN A 83 -2.10 -12.45 7.74
CA ASN A 83 -1.39 -13.31 8.68
C ASN A 83 -0.55 -12.48 9.65
N GLY A 84 -0.91 -12.49 10.93
CA GLY A 84 -0.28 -11.67 11.95
C GLY A 84 -0.95 -10.31 12.12
N PHE A 85 -1.84 -10.20 13.12
CA PHE A 85 -2.59 -8.96 13.40
C PHE A 85 -1.89 -8.03 14.39
N GLY A 86 -0.56 -7.92 14.23
CA GLY A 86 0.29 -7.00 14.96
C GLY A 86 0.17 -5.55 14.48
N ARG A 87 1.21 -4.74 14.71
CA ARG A 87 1.24 -3.33 14.29
C ARG A 87 0.91 -3.17 12.81
N ILE A 88 1.62 -3.88 11.92
CA ILE A 88 1.44 -3.75 10.48
C ILE A 88 0.10 -4.30 10.00
N GLY A 89 -0.32 -5.49 10.45
CA GLY A 89 -1.61 -6.07 10.06
C GLY A 89 -2.81 -5.17 10.40
N ARG A 90 -2.82 -4.55 11.58
CA ARG A 90 -3.89 -3.60 11.96
C ARG A 90 -3.83 -2.29 11.18
N ASN A 91 -2.62 -1.78 10.93
CA ASN A 91 -2.43 -0.60 10.09
C ASN A 91 -2.92 -0.86 8.66
N PHE A 92 -2.60 -2.03 8.09
CA PHE A 92 -3.08 -2.46 6.79
C PHE A 92 -4.61 -2.46 6.74
N LEU A 93 -5.28 -3.07 7.73
CA LEU A 93 -6.75 -3.10 7.76
C LEU A 93 -7.35 -1.69 7.85
N ARG A 94 -6.83 -0.81 8.73
CA ARG A 94 -7.30 0.58 8.82
C ARG A 94 -7.07 1.35 7.50
N CYS A 95 -5.92 1.18 6.85
CA CYS A 95 -5.63 1.79 5.56
C CYS A 95 -6.53 1.25 4.44
N TRP A 96 -6.79 -0.05 4.41
CA TRP A 96 -7.71 -0.67 3.46
C TRP A 96 -9.14 -0.14 3.66
N HIS A 97 -9.60 -0.05 4.91
CA HIS A 97 -10.93 0.45 5.23
C HIS A 97 -11.14 1.91 4.80
N GLY A 98 -10.11 2.75 4.94
CA GLY A 98 -10.14 4.15 4.52
C GLY A 98 -10.10 4.39 3.00
N ARG A 99 -10.06 3.34 2.17
CA ARG A 99 -10.08 3.47 0.69
C ARG A 99 -11.47 3.20 0.14
N GLU A 100 -12.03 4.17 -0.58
CA GLU A 100 -13.38 4.10 -1.16
C GLU A 100 -13.52 3.00 -2.22
N ASN A 101 -12.56 2.93 -3.15
CA ASN A 101 -12.60 2.00 -4.30
C ASN A 101 -11.44 1.00 -4.23
N SER A 102 -11.45 0.17 -3.19
CA SER A 102 -10.45 -0.90 -3.05
C SER A 102 -10.84 -2.13 -3.88
N PRO A 103 -9.96 -2.67 -4.74
CA PRO A 103 -10.16 -3.95 -5.42
C PRO A 103 -9.98 -5.14 -4.47
N LEU A 104 -9.63 -4.88 -3.20
CA LEU A 104 -9.38 -5.89 -2.19
C LEU A 104 -10.57 -6.02 -1.26
N GLU A 105 -10.81 -7.24 -0.80
CA GLU A 105 -11.76 -7.56 0.26
C GLU A 105 -11.06 -8.37 1.34
N VAL A 106 -10.94 -7.83 2.56
CA VAL A 106 -10.34 -8.55 3.68
C VAL A 106 -11.37 -9.54 4.23
N ILE A 107 -11.10 -10.84 4.06
CA ILE A 107 -12.00 -11.93 4.43
C ILE A 107 -11.66 -12.50 5.80
N VAL A 108 -10.36 -12.61 6.10
CA VAL A 108 -9.88 -13.37 7.26
C VAL A 108 -8.59 -12.80 7.84
N ILE A 109 -8.46 -12.88 9.15
CA ILE A 109 -7.30 -12.48 9.93
C ILE A 109 -6.84 -13.71 10.72
N ASN A 110 -5.55 -14.03 10.67
CA ASN A 110 -4.94 -14.97 11.61
C ASN A 110 -4.28 -14.18 12.76
N ASP A 111 -4.80 -14.37 13.97
CA ASP A 111 -4.29 -13.74 15.19
C ASP A 111 -4.36 -14.68 16.39
N SER A 112 -3.23 -14.86 17.08
CA SER A 112 -3.16 -15.72 18.27
C SER A 112 -3.91 -15.18 19.49
N GLY A 113 -4.28 -13.90 19.47
CA GLY A 113 -5.05 -13.26 20.55
C GLY A 113 -6.56 -13.50 20.45
N GLY A 114 -7.06 -14.04 19.33
CA GLY A 114 -8.48 -14.27 19.08
C GLY A 114 -9.30 -12.98 18.90
N VAL A 115 -10.60 -13.14 18.63
CA VAL A 115 -11.49 -12.03 18.24
C VAL A 115 -11.51 -10.89 19.24
N ARG A 116 -11.53 -11.18 20.54
CA ARG A 116 -11.62 -10.15 21.59
C ARG A 116 -10.41 -9.20 21.56
N ASN A 117 -9.20 -9.76 21.51
CA ASN A 117 -7.97 -8.97 21.49
C ASN A 117 -7.80 -8.27 20.15
N ALA A 118 -8.05 -8.97 19.03
CA ALA A 118 -8.01 -8.38 17.71
C ALA A 118 -8.94 -7.17 17.59
N SER A 119 -10.19 -7.29 18.06
CA SER A 119 -11.18 -6.20 18.03
C SER A 119 -10.76 -5.01 18.90
N HIS A 120 -10.29 -5.28 20.12
CA HIS A 120 -9.86 -4.23 21.03
C HIS A 120 -8.66 -3.45 20.47
N LEU A 121 -7.62 -4.16 20.02
CA LEU A 121 -6.40 -3.55 19.48
C LEU A 121 -6.62 -2.91 18.10
N LEU A 122 -7.62 -3.35 17.35
CA LEU A 122 -8.04 -2.66 16.13
C LEU A 122 -8.76 -1.35 16.46
N LYS A 123 -9.64 -1.34 17.48
CA LYS A 123 -10.40 -0.14 17.86
C LYS A 123 -9.52 0.91 18.56
N TYR A 124 -8.61 0.51 19.43
CA TYR A 124 -7.79 1.41 20.24
C TYR A 124 -6.31 1.23 19.93
N ASP A 125 -5.67 2.29 19.44
CA ASP A 125 -4.25 2.30 19.11
C ASP A 125 -3.59 3.53 19.75
N SER A 126 -2.48 3.33 20.47
CA SER A 126 -1.83 4.43 21.18
C SER A 126 -1.19 5.47 20.25
N MET A 127 -0.83 5.09 19.02
CA MET A 127 -0.19 5.98 18.04
C MET A 127 -1.21 6.58 17.07
N LEU A 128 -2.17 5.76 16.59
CA LEU A 128 -3.17 6.18 15.61
C LEU A 128 -4.47 6.69 16.25
N GLY A 129 -4.62 6.57 17.57
CA GLY A 129 -5.85 6.85 18.30
C GLY A 129 -6.97 5.84 18.04
N THR A 130 -8.16 6.20 18.49
CA THR A 130 -9.38 5.40 18.33
C THR A 130 -9.79 5.32 16.86
N PHE A 131 -10.00 4.11 16.36
CA PHE A 131 -10.49 3.89 15.00
C PHE A 131 -11.94 4.37 14.88
N LYS A 132 -12.20 5.26 13.92
CA LYS A 132 -13.53 5.84 13.65
C LYS A 132 -14.41 4.93 12.79
N ALA A 133 -14.35 3.63 13.03
CA ALA A 133 -15.25 2.62 12.46
C ALA A 133 -16.03 1.94 13.59
N ASP A 134 -17.21 1.43 13.27
CA ASP A 134 -18.00 0.57 14.13
C ASP A 134 -17.38 -0.83 14.17
N VAL A 135 -16.56 -1.08 15.20
CA VAL A 135 -15.87 -2.36 15.40
C VAL A 135 -16.65 -3.17 16.43
N LYS A 136 -17.22 -4.30 16.00
CA LYS A 136 -18.06 -5.16 16.82
C LYS A 136 -17.57 -6.60 16.79
N ILE A 137 -17.69 -7.28 17.93
CA ILE A 137 -17.56 -8.73 18.01
C ILE A 137 -18.92 -9.31 17.61
N VAL A 138 -18.95 -10.13 16.55
CA VAL A 138 -20.18 -10.81 16.11
C VAL A 138 -20.33 -12.12 16.88
N ASP A 139 -19.24 -12.89 16.94
CA ASP A 139 -19.15 -14.16 17.66
C ASP A 139 -17.69 -14.46 18.04
N ASN A 140 -17.39 -15.69 18.43
CA ASN A 140 -16.05 -16.10 18.88
C ASN A 140 -15.01 -16.18 17.75
N GLU A 141 -15.44 -16.12 16.49
CA GLU A 141 -14.58 -16.27 15.30
C GLU A 141 -14.76 -15.12 14.30
N THR A 142 -15.59 -14.11 14.59
CA THR A 142 -15.91 -13.04 13.64
C THR A 142 -15.90 -11.66 14.26
N ILE A 143 -15.18 -10.74 13.62
CA ILE A 143 -15.21 -9.30 13.87
C ILE A 143 -15.96 -8.59 12.73
N SER A 144 -16.80 -7.61 13.05
CA SER A 144 -17.43 -6.72 12.06
C SER A 144 -16.79 -5.34 12.13
N VAL A 145 -16.50 -4.75 10.97
CA VAL A 145 -15.99 -3.39 10.82
C VAL A 145 -16.90 -2.64 9.85
N ASP A 146 -17.73 -1.73 10.37
CA ASP A 146 -18.81 -1.06 9.61
C ASP A 146 -19.69 -2.03 8.82
N GLY A 147 -20.10 -3.13 9.46
CA GLY A 147 -20.94 -4.16 8.86
C GLY A 147 -20.20 -5.16 7.96
N LYS A 148 -18.90 -4.95 7.69
CA LYS A 148 -18.07 -5.92 6.96
C LYS A 148 -17.56 -7.00 7.92
N ASN A 149 -18.02 -8.23 7.73
CA ASN A 149 -17.61 -9.37 8.56
C ASN A 149 -16.27 -9.92 8.10
N ILE A 150 -15.37 -10.11 9.05
CA ILE A 150 -14.02 -10.63 8.84
C ILE A 150 -13.83 -11.77 9.83
N GLN A 151 -13.52 -12.96 9.31
CA GLN A 151 -13.25 -14.11 10.14
C GLN A 151 -11.90 -13.93 10.86
N VAL A 152 -11.80 -14.41 12.10
CA VAL A 152 -10.58 -14.44 12.88
C VAL A 152 -10.28 -15.90 13.20
N VAL A 153 -9.17 -16.37 12.65
CA VAL A 153 -8.62 -17.70 12.93
C VAL A 153 -7.39 -17.56 13.81
N SER A 154 -6.98 -18.64 14.47
CA SER A 154 -5.80 -18.65 15.33
C SER A 154 -5.00 -19.93 15.14
N ASN A 155 -4.00 -19.88 14.25
CA ASN A 155 -3.05 -20.98 14.08
C ASN A 155 -1.63 -20.46 13.88
N ARG A 156 -0.66 -21.11 14.54
CA ARG A 156 0.77 -20.77 14.38
C ARG A 156 1.41 -21.42 13.16
N ASP A 157 0.79 -22.48 12.65
CA ASP A 157 1.26 -23.19 11.47
C ASP A 157 0.47 -22.74 10.24
N PRO A 158 1.08 -22.00 9.28
CA PRO A 158 0.38 -21.53 8.10
C PRO A 158 -0.25 -22.62 7.24
N LEU A 159 0.26 -23.86 7.31
CA LEU A 159 -0.27 -25.00 6.57
C LEU A 159 -1.66 -25.43 7.02
N LYS A 160 -2.06 -25.04 8.23
CA LYS A 160 -3.36 -25.39 8.83
C LYS A 160 -4.39 -24.26 8.70
N LEU A 161 -4.05 -23.18 8.00
CA LEU A 161 -4.96 -22.06 7.79
C LEU A 161 -5.90 -22.36 6.61
N PRO A 162 -7.17 -21.95 6.67
CA PRO A 162 -8.21 -22.37 5.72
C PRO A 162 -8.19 -21.55 4.41
N TRP A 163 -7.02 -21.28 3.83
CA TRP A 163 -6.92 -20.40 2.65
C TRP A 163 -7.62 -20.96 1.42
N ALA A 164 -7.45 -22.26 1.15
CA ALA A 164 -8.14 -22.96 0.05
C ALA A 164 -9.67 -22.87 0.21
N GLU A 165 -10.17 -23.17 1.40
CA GLU A 165 -11.60 -23.17 1.71
C GLU A 165 -12.23 -21.79 1.52
N LEU A 166 -11.53 -20.74 1.99
CA LEU A 166 -12.00 -19.36 1.88
C LEU A 166 -11.76 -18.74 0.49
N GLY A 167 -10.98 -19.41 -0.37
CA GLY A 167 -10.60 -18.95 -1.70
C GLY A 167 -9.73 -17.70 -1.66
N ILE A 168 -8.71 -17.69 -0.80
CA ILE A 168 -7.84 -16.52 -0.60
C ILE A 168 -6.93 -16.30 -1.82
N ASP A 169 -6.98 -15.10 -2.38
CA ASP A 169 -6.12 -14.70 -3.48
C ASP A 169 -4.78 -14.19 -2.96
N ILE A 170 -4.80 -13.33 -1.94
CA ILE A 170 -3.60 -12.67 -1.41
C ILE A 170 -3.50 -12.86 0.10
N VAL A 171 -2.34 -13.30 0.57
CA VAL A 171 -1.97 -13.23 1.99
C VAL A 171 -1.04 -12.06 2.22
N ILE A 172 -1.39 -11.20 3.17
CA ILE A 172 -0.50 -10.20 3.76
C ILE A 172 0.23 -10.85 4.92
N GLU A 173 1.50 -11.20 4.71
CA GLU A 173 2.37 -11.83 5.70
C GLU A 173 3.02 -10.75 6.58
N GLY A 174 2.38 -10.48 7.72
CA GLY A 174 2.74 -9.44 8.67
C GLY A 174 3.23 -9.94 10.02
N THR A 175 3.59 -11.23 10.15
CA THR A 175 4.11 -11.80 11.40
C THR A 175 5.59 -11.45 11.64
N GLY A 176 6.35 -11.21 10.56
CA GLY A 176 7.81 -11.07 10.61
C GLY A 176 8.57 -12.39 10.80
N VAL A 177 7.87 -13.53 10.91
CA VAL A 177 8.47 -14.86 11.08
C VAL A 177 8.73 -15.51 9.73
N PHE A 178 7.74 -15.47 8.84
CA PHE A 178 7.78 -16.17 7.54
C PHE A 178 8.26 -15.24 6.43
N VAL A 179 9.53 -14.84 6.52
CA VAL A 179 10.14 -13.86 5.60
C VAL A 179 11.01 -14.49 4.51
N ASP A 180 11.09 -15.81 4.43
CA ASP A 180 11.81 -16.56 3.38
C ASP A 180 10.85 -17.33 2.48
N GLY A 181 11.37 -17.83 1.36
CA GLY A 181 10.60 -18.62 0.39
C GLY A 181 9.91 -19.84 1.01
N PRO A 182 10.63 -20.70 1.77
CA PRO A 182 10.03 -21.87 2.42
C PRO A 182 8.95 -21.52 3.45
N GLY A 183 9.16 -20.48 4.27
CA GLY A 183 8.22 -20.05 5.28
C GLY A 183 6.95 -19.45 4.67
N ALA A 184 7.10 -18.44 3.82
CA ALA A 184 5.98 -17.79 3.14
C ALA A 184 5.25 -18.76 2.19
N GLY A 185 5.98 -19.69 1.55
CA GLY A 185 5.44 -20.71 0.67
C GLY A 185 4.44 -21.67 1.33
N LYS A 186 4.43 -21.76 2.67
CA LYS A 186 3.39 -22.51 3.39
C LYS A 186 1.99 -21.95 3.18
N HIS A 187 1.86 -20.64 2.97
CA HIS A 187 0.57 -20.03 2.64
C HIS A 187 0.06 -20.47 1.27
N LEU A 188 0.96 -20.61 0.30
CA LEU A 188 0.61 -21.14 -1.02
C LEU A 188 0.18 -22.60 -0.93
N GLN A 189 0.88 -23.41 -0.14
CA GLN A 189 0.52 -24.81 0.12
C GLN A 189 -0.84 -24.95 0.81
N ALA A 190 -1.20 -24.01 1.69
CA ALA A 190 -2.52 -23.95 2.31
C ALA A 190 -3.64 -23.44 1.37
N GLY A 191 -3.29 -23.04 0.14
CA GLY A 191 -4.24 -22.71 -0.93
C GLY A 191 -4.39 -21.23 -1.28
N ALA A 192 -3.57 -20.34 -0.70
CA ALA A 192 -3.51 -18.96 -1.17
C ALA A 192 -2.82 -18.87 -2.54
N LYS A 193 -3.19 -17.89 -3.38
CA LYS A 193 -2.58 -17.75 -4.71
C LYS A 193 -1.30 -16.91 -4.70
N LYS A 194 -1.21 -15.90 -3.84
CA LYS A 194 -0.07 -14.98 -3.74
C LYS A 194 0.20 -14.55 -2.30
N VAL A 195 1.46 -14.29 -1.98
CA VAL A 195 1.90 -13.84 -0.64
C VAL A 195 2.70 -12.55 -0.78
N ILE A 196 2.34 -11.55 0.03
CA ILE A 196 3.06 -10.27 0.14
C ILE A 196 3.65 -10.20 1.54
N ILE A 197 4.98 -10.26 1.62
CA ILE A 197 5.73 -10.13 2.86
C ILE A 197 5.88 -8.64 3.19
N THR A 198 5.46 -8.22 4.40
CA THR A 198 5.55 -6.82 4.82
C THR A 198 6.90 -6.45 5.47
N ALA A 199 7.96 -7.14 5.05
CA ALA A 199 9.33 -7.02 5.55
C ALA A 199 10.31 -7.42 4.45
N PRO A 200 11.61 -7.09 4.57
CA PRO A 200 12.64 -7.60 3.66
C PRO A 200 12.62 -9.12 3.61
N ALA A 201 12.55 -9.67 2.41
CA ALA A 201 12.67 -11.10 2.24
C ALA A 201 14.08 -11.59 2.60
N LYS A 202 14.17 -12.81 3.12
CA LYS A 202 15.41 -13.56 3.28
C LYS A 202 15.56 -14.51 2.10
N GLY A 203 16.58 -14.28 1.29
CA GLY A 203 16.78 -14.99 0.02
C GLY A 203 16.79 -14.00 -1.14
N ALA A 204 17.67 -14.22 -2.12
CA ALA A 204 17.82 -13.33 -3.27
C ALA A 204 16.77 -13.59 -4.37
N ASP A 205 15.96 -14.63 -4.21
CA ASP A 205 14.99 -15.16 -5.17
C ASP A 205 13.59 -14.53 -5.04
N ILE A 206 13.31 -13.80 -3.96
CA ILE A 206 12.02 -13.13 -3.76
C ILE A 206 12.09 -11.70 -4.32
N PRO A 207 11.37 -11.39 -5.41
CA PRO A 207 11.39 -10.05 -5.96
C PRO A 207 10.77 -9.06 -4.96
N THR A 208 11.40 -7.90 -4.87
CA THR A 208 11.06 -6.84 -3.93
C THR A 208 10.66 -5.60 -4.70
N TYR A 209 9.50 -5.05 -4.36
CA TYR A 209 8.93 -3.90 -5.03
C TYR A 209 8.71 -2.77 -4.04
N VAL A 210 9.09 -1.55 -4.43
CA VAL A 210 8.82 -0.31 -3.72
C VAL A 210 7.99 0.57 -4.64
N VAL A 211 6.81 0.94 -4.18
CA VAL A 211 5.87 1.77 -4.94
C VAL A 211 6.44 3.17 -5.15
N GLY A 212 6.34 3.70 -6.37
CA GLY A 212 6.96 4.93 -6.83
C GLY A 212 8.41 4.76 -7.31
N VAL A 213 8.95 3.54 -7.33
CA VAL A 213 10.35 3.26 -7.66
C VAL A 213 10.47 2.21 -8.75
N ASN A 214 9.99 1.00 -8.49
CA ASN A 214 10.12 -0.16 -9.39
C ASN A 214 8.86 -1.04 -9.46
N GLU A 215 7.70 -0.52 -9.07
CA GLU A 215 6.42 -1.23 -9.20
C GLU A 215 6.05 -1.53 -10.66
N GLY A 216 6.57 -0.75 -11.61
CA GLY A 216 6.38 -1.00 -13.05
C GLY A 216 7.05 -2.29 -13.53
N ASP A 217 8.02 -2.81 -12.77
CA ASP A 217 8.69 -4.08 -13.06
C ASP A 217 7.91 -5.28 -12.50
N TYR A 218 6.79 -5.04 -11.80
CA TYR A 218 5.96 -6.12 -11.30
C TYR A 218 5.28 -6.86 -12.45
N ASP A 219 5.54 -8.16 -12.50
CA ASP A 219 4.82 -9.10 -13.35
C ASP A 219 4.15 -10.16 -12.47
N HIS A 220 2.86 -10.40 -12.73
CA HIS A 220 2.06 -11.36 -11.99
C HIS A 220 2.63 -12.78 -12.08
N ASP A 221 3.19 -13.16 -13.24
CA ASP A 221 3.59 -14.53 -13.55
C ASP A 221 5.01 -14.86 -13.07
N VAL A 222 5.80 -13.85 -12.69
CA VAL A 222 7.20 -14.02 -12.27
C VAL A 222 7.32 -14.67 -10.90
N ALA A 223 6.51 -14.26 -9.93
CA ALA A 223 6.60 -14.78 -8.56
C ALA A 223 5.27 -14.74 -7.81
N ASN A 224 4.98 -15.82 -7.07
CA ASN A 224 3.84 -15.90 -6.17
C ASN A 224 4.15 -15.44 -4.74
N ILE A 225 5.41 -15.11 -4.45
CA ILE A 225 5.85 -14.53 -3.18
C ILE A 225 6.62 -13.27 -3.53
N ILE A 226 6.22 -12.14 -2.96
CA ILE A 226 6.86 -10.85 -3.17
C ILE A 226 7.10 -10.16 -1.83
N SER A 227 8.06 -9.24 -1.79
CA SER A 227 8.35 -8.42 -0.61
C SER A 227 8.03 -6.95 -0.88
N ASN A 228 7.41 -6.29 0.10
CA ASN A 228 7.24 -4.83 0.11
C ASN A 228 8.40 -4.13 0.85
N ALA A 229 9.58 -4.76 0.90
CA ALA A 229 10.79 -4.28 1.54
C ALA A 229 10.61 -3.92 3.04
N SER A 230 11.51 -3.08 3.57
CA SER A 230 11.38 -2.49 4.91
C SER A 230 10.78 -1.09 4.85
N CYS A 231 10.35 -0.56 6.01
CA CYS A 231 9.99 0.84 6.17
C CYS A 231 11.11 1.80 5.75
N THR A 232 12.36 1.50 6.14
CA THR A 232 13.53 2.32 5.78
C THR A 232 13.80 2.27 4.28
N THR A 233 13.65 1.11 3.63
CA THR A 233 13.80 0.98 2.18
C THR A 233 12.76 1.80 1.44
N ASN A 234 11.49 1.73 1.85
CA ASN A 234 10.41 2.53 1.27
C ASN A 234 10.64 4.04 1.47
N CYS A 235 11.27 4.45 2.58
CA CYS A 235 11.65 5.83 2.83
C CYS A 235 12.80 6.28 1.91
N LEU A 236 13.87 5.47 1.80
CA LEU A 236 15.10 5.86 1.12
C LEU A 236 15.02 5.74 -0.41
N ALA A 237 14.38 4.71 -0.92
CA ALA A 237 14.45 4.35 -2.34
C ALA A 237 13.94 5.45 -3.30
N PRO A 238 12.85 6.18 -3.01
CA PRO A 238 12.42 7.30 -3.87
C PRO A 238 13.47 8.41 -3.98
N PHE A 239 14.12 8.78 -2.87
CA PHE A 239 15.19 9.79 -2.89
C PHE A 239 16.42 9.28 -3.63
N ALA A 240 16.81 8.03 -3.39
CA ALA A 240 17.93 7.41 -4.09
C ALA A 240 17.70 7.35 -5.60
N LYS A 241 16.48 6.99 -6.04
CA LYS A 241 16.09 6.96 -7.46
C LYS A 241 16.29 8.33 -8.12
N VAL A 242 15.71 9.38 -7.55
CA VAL A 242 15.83 10.74 -8.14
C VAL A 242 17.28 11.21 -8.16
N LEU A 243 18.04 10.96 -7.09
CA LEU A 243 19.45 11.37 -7.04
C LEU A 243 20.30 10.61 -8.07
N ASP A 244 20.04 9.33 -8.28
CA ASP A 244 20.79 8.51 -9.23
C ASP A 244 20.44 8.87 -10.68
N GLU A 245 19.15 9.04 -10.99
CA GLU A 245 18.69 9.38 -12.34
C GLU A 245 19.16 10.78 -12.80
N GLU A 246 19.14 11.77 -11.91
CA GLU A 246 19.49 13.15 -12.25
C GLU A 246 21.00 13.43 -12.15
N PHE A 247 21.69 12.81 -11.19
CA PHE A 247 23.07 13.17 -10.85
C PHE A 247 24.06 12.01 -10.90
N GLY A 248 23.59 10.76 -10.86
CA GLY A 248 24.42 9.56 -10.77
C GLY A 248 25.07 9.39 -9.39
N ILE A 249 24.69 8.35 -8.66
CA ILE A 249 25.28 8.03 -7.35
C ILE A 249 26.53 7.18 -7.56
N VAL A 250 27.70 7.69 -7.17
CA VAL A 250 28.95 6.89 -7.17
C VAL A 250 29.03 5.98 -5.94
N LYS A 251 28.69 6.52 -4.76
CA LYS A 251 28.66 5.84 -3.47
C LYS A 251 27.88 6.67 -2.47
N GLY A 252 27.32 6.04 -1.44
CA GLY A 252 26.60 6.73 -0.38
C GLY A 252 26.72 6.01 0.95
N THR A 253 26.48 6.74 2.03
CA THR A 253 26.17 6.18 3.34
C THR A 253 24.83 6.74 3.77
N MET A 254 24.07 5.97 4.53
CA MET A 254 22.82 6.44 5.14
C MET A 254 22.89 6.18 6.64
N THR A 255 22.07 6.90 7.39
CA THR A 255 21.78 6.60 8.78
C THR A 255 20.30 6.86 8.99
N THR A 256 19.59 5.89 9.55
CA THR A 256 18.18 6.06 9.94
C THR A 256 18.08 6.24 11.46
N THR A 257 17.60 7.39 11.91
CA THR A 257 17.17 7.55 13.31
C THR A 257 15.76 6.98 13.43
N HIS A 258 15.67 5.73 13.87
CA HIS A 258 14.44 4.94 13.82
C HIS A 258 13.76 4.86 15.19
N SER A 259 12.42 4.89 15.23
CA SER A 259 11.66 4.58 16.44
C SER A 259 11.89 3.13 16.88
N TYR A 260 11.72 2.81 18.15
CA TYR A 260 11.76 1.41 18.59
C TYR A 260 10.58 0.63 17.96
N THR A 261 10.77 -0.68 17.77
CA THR A 261 9.74 -1.60 17.27
C THR A 261 9.57 -2.76 18.25
N GLY A 262 8.42 -3.44 18.17
CA GLY A 262 8.15 -4.66 18.93
C GLY A 262 8.78 -5.90 18.31
#